data_AF-A0A4Q8QJH0-F1
#
_entry.id   AF-A0A4Q8QJH0-F1
#
_cell.length_a   1.000
_cell.length_b   1.000
_cell.length_c   1.000
_cell.angle_alpha   90.00
_cell.angle_beta   90.00
_cell.angle_gamma   90.00
#
_symmetry.space_group_name_H-M   'P 1'
#
loop_
_entity.id
_entity.type
_entity.pdbx_description
1 polymer ?
#
loop_
_entity_poly.entity_id
_entity_poly.type
_entity_poly.pdbx_seq_one_letter_code
_entity_poly.pdbx_strand_id
1 'polypeptide(L)'
;MYLVDTNVVSEARRGSVQATGWLRAVDPASVHLSTLTLGEIMRGIALKQKSDPKAAGYLAEWLRKLRHDHADRILAVTDQISV
;
A
#
# COMPACT_ATOMS: atom_id res chain seq x y z
N MET A 1 5.75 -12.87 10.21
CA MET A 1 5.46 -11.43 10.08
C MET A 1 6.11 -10.94 8.81
N TYR A 2 5.38 -10.17 7.99
CA TYR A 2 5.84 -9.70 6.68
C TYR A 2 5.65 -8.20 6.57
N LEU A 3 6.68 -7.49 6.09
CA LEU A 3 6.57 -6.11 5.65
C LEU A 3 6.40 -6.12 4.12
N VAL A 4 5.26 -5.61 3.64
CA VAL A 4 4.91 -5.69 2.22
C VAL A 4 5.33 -4.42 1.50
N ASP A 5 6.11 -4.61 0.44
CA ASP A 5 6.56 -3.54 -0.44
C ASP A 5 5.44 -3.01 -1.34
N THR A 6 5.58 -1.77 -1.81
CA THR A 6 4.64 -1.06 -2.69
C THR A 6 4.33 -1.84 -3.96
N ASN A 7 5.32 -2.56 -4.51
CA ASN A 7 5.13 -3.36 -5.71
C ASN A 7 4.08 -4.46 -5.51
N VAL A 8 4.16 -5.21 -4.41
CA VAL A 8 3.22 -6.29 -4.11
C VAL A 8 1.81 -5.74 -3.88
N VAL A 9 1.69 -4.64 -3.12
CA VAL A 9 0.40 -3.97 -2.90
C VAL A 9 -0.20 -3.49 -4.23
N SER A 10 0.62 -2.87 -5.08
CA SER A 10 0.18 -2.33 -6.36
C SER A 10 -0.23 -3.42 -7.35
N GLU A 11 0.51 -4.52 -7.41
CA GLU A 11 0.20 -5.69 -8.24
C GLU A 11 -1.08 -6.39 -7.78
N ALA A 12 -1.25 -6.57 -6.47
CA ALA A 12 -2.49 -7.14 -5.92
C ALA A 12 -3.70 -6.26 -6.28
N ARG A 13 -3.58 -4.93 -6.16
CA ARG A 13 -4.63 -3.98 -6.56
C ARG A 13 -4.91 -4.01 -8.07
N ARG A 14 -3.90 -4.33 -8.90
CA ARG A 14 -4.06 -4.54 -10.35
C ARG A 14 -4.61 -5.92 -10.72
N GLY A 15 -4.84 -6.80 -9.74
CA GLY A 15 -5.41 -8.13 -9.95
C GLY A 15 -4.37 -9.21 -10.30
N SER A 16 -3.09 -8.99 -9.98
CA SER A 16 -2.06 -10.03 -10.14
C SER A 16 -2.43 -11.26 -9.31
N VAL A 17 -2.53 -12.42 -9.99
CA VAL A 17 -2.88 -13.70 -9.37
C VAL A 17 -1.83 -14.11 -8.34
N GLN A 18 -0.55 -13.85 -8.62
CA GLN A 18 0.56 -14.21 -7.74
C GLN A 18 0.54 -13.37 -6.46
N ALA A 19 0.45 -12.03 -6.59
CA ALA A 19 0.42 -11.14 -5.43
C ALA A 19 -0.84 -11.35 -4.58
N THR A 20 -2.00 -11.50 -5.22
CA THR A 20 -3.26 -11.76 -4.53
C THR A 20 -3.27 -13.14 -3.87
N GLY A 21 -2.75 -14.16 -4.56
CA GLY A 21 -2.64 -15.51 -4.05
C GLY A 21 -1.75 -15.59 -2.80
N TRP A 22 -0.58 -14.94 -2.85
CA TRP A 22 0.31 -14.87 -1.70
C TRP A 22 -0.34 -14.14 -0.51
N LEU A 23 -0.97 -12.97 -0.75
CA LEU A 23 -1.65 -12.22 0.31
C LEU A 23 -2.80 -13.01 0.96
N ARG A 24 -3.48 -13.89 0.22
CA ARG A 24 -4.53 -14.77 0.73
C ARG A 24 -3.98 -15.99 1.48
N ALA A 25 -2.75 -16.40 1.19
CA ALA A 25 -2.12 -17.58 1.77
C ALA A 25 -1.46 -17.31 3.13
N VAL A 26 -1.20 -16.03 3.46
CA VAL A 26 -0.62 -15.63 4.75
C VAL A 26 -1.71 -15.16 5.72
N ASP A 27 -1.45 -15.30 7.02
CA ASP A 27 -2.31 -14.71 8.05
C ASP A 27 -2.38 -13.19 7.82
N PRO A 28 -3.59 -12.61 7.60
CA PRO A 28 -3.75 -11.19 7.41
C PRO A 28 -3.13 -10.38 8.54
N ALA A 29 -3.21 -10.81 9.80
CA ALA A 29 -2.64 -10.07 10.94
C ALA A 29 -1.11 -10.00 10.92
N SER A 30 -0.46 -10.88 10.18
CA SER A 30 1.00 -10.92 10.02
C SER A 30 1.54 -9.93 8.98
N VAL A 31 0.65 -9.32 8.18
CA VAL A 31 0.99 -8.37 7.10
C VAL A 31 1.07 -6.95 7.63
N HIS A 32 2.18 -6.28 7.37
CA HIS A 32 2.45 -4.90 7.78
C HIS A 32 2.80 -4.04 6.57
N LEU A 33 2.55 -2.74 6.68
CA LEU A 33 2.93 -1.73 5.69
C LEU A 33 3.86 -0.70 6.32
N SER A 34 4.81 -0.19 5.54
CA SER A 34 5.63 0.95 5.98
C SER A 34 4.92 2.27 5.62
N THR A 35 5.14 3.32 6.42
CA THR A 35 4.78 4.69 6.02
C THR A 35 5.44 5.10 4.69
N LEU A 36 6.59 4.54 4.34
CA LEU A 36 7.22 4.75 3.02
C LEU A 36 6.36 4.20 1.88
N THR A 37 5.86 2.97 2.03
CA THR A 37 4.97 2.35 1.04
C THR A 37 3.73 3.21 0.78
N LEU A 38 3.14 3.77 1.83
CA LEU A 38 2.02 4.71 1.70
C LEU A 38 2.43 5.99 0.95
N GLY A 39 3.60 6.54 1.27
CA GLY A 39 4.15 7.73 0.61
C GLY A 39 4.40 7.52 -0.90
N GLU A 40 4.91 6.36 -1.29
CA GLU A 40 5.13 6.00 -2.70
C GLU A 40 3.80 5.91 -3.47
N ILE A 41 2.78 5.29 -2.86
CA ILE A 41 1.43 5.23 -3.44
C ILE A 41 0.86 6.66 -3.58
N MET A 42 0.97 7.50 -2.55
CA MET A 42 0.52 8.89 -2.60
C MET A 42 1.19 9.67 -3.71
N ARG A 43 2.51 9.51 -3.88
CA ARG A 43 3.26 10.12 -4.99
C ARG A 43 2.73 9.61 -6.34
N GLY A 44 2.47 8.32 -6.47
CA GLY A 44 1.87 7.74 -7.67
C GLY A 44 0.49 8.34 -7.99
N ILE A 45 -0.36 8.53 -6.98
CA ILE A 45 -1.67 9.20 -7.11
C ILE A 45 -1.50 10.64 -7.58
N ALA A 46 -0.58 11.41 -6.97
CA ALA A 46 -0.33 12.80 -7.33
C ALA A 46 0.16 12.94 -8.79
N LEU A 47 0.98 12.00 -9.27
CA LEU A 47 1.39 11.95 -10.67
C LEU A 47 0.21 11.60 -11.59
N LYS A 48 -0.62 10.62 -11.20
CA LYS A 48 -1.80 10.21 -11.97
C LYS A 48 -2.84 11.32 -12.05
N GLN A 49 -2.99 12.14 -11.01
CA GLN A 49 -3.91 13.28 -10.96
C GLN A 49 -3.72 14.24 -12.15
N LYS A 50 -2.49 14.38 -12.64
CA LYS A 50 -2.17 15.27 -13.78
C LYS A 50 -2.68 14.75 -15.12
N SER A 51 -2.80 13.43 -15.27
CA SER A 51 -3.16 12.77 -16.54
C SER A 51 -4.57 12.20 -16.55
N ASP A 52 -5.04 11.74 -15.38
CA ASP A 52 -6.34 11.09 -15.21
C ASP A 52 -6.87 11.35 -13.79
N PRO A 53 -7.52 12.50 -13.56
CA PRO A 53 -8.08 12.88 -12.26
C PRO A 53 -9.10 11.88 -11.72
N LYS A 54 -9.86 11.22 -12.61
CA LYS A 54 -10.90 10.26 -12.20
C LYS A 54 -10.26 9.00 -11.63
N ALA A 55 -9.27 8.42 -12.32
CA ALA A 55 -8.54 7.28 -11.80
C ALA A 55 -7.78 7.60 -10.51
N ALA A 56 -7.19 8.81 -10.41
CA ALA A 56 -6.52 9.26 -9.20
C ALA A 56 -7.48 9.35 -8.01
N GLY A 57 -8.72 9.82 -8.21
CA GLY A 57 -9.77 9.82 -7.19
C GLY A 57 -10.09 8.41 -6.66
N TYR A 58 -10.26 7.43 -7.55
CA TYR A 58 -10.46 6.04 -7.14
C TYR A 58 -9.27 5.46 -6.38
N LEU A 59 -8.03 5.79 -6.79
CA LEU A 59 -6.83 5.35 -6.08
C LEU A 59 -6.72 6.00 -4.69
N ALA A 60 -7.12 7.26 -4.54
CA ALA A 60 -7.15 7.94 -3.26
C ALA A 60 -8.16 7.33 -2.29
N GLU A 61 -9.36 6.98 -2.78
CA GLU A 61 -10.36 6.24 -1.99
C GLU A 61 -9.81 4.88 -1.53
N TRP A 62 -9.22 4.13 -2.46
CA TRP A 62 -8.62 2.84 -2.16
C TRP A 62 -7.50 2.94 -1.12
N LEU A 63 -6.61 3.94 -1.24
CA LEU A 63 -5.55 4.16 -0.25
C LEU A 63 -6.13 4.52 1.12
N ARG A 64 -7.21 5.30 1.18
CA ARG A 64 -7.88 5.63 2.45
C ARG A 64 -8.40 4.38 3.13
N LYS A 65 -9.05 3.49 2.38
CA LYS A 65 -9.51 2.20 2.88
C LYS A 65 -8.34 1.32 3.34
N LEU A 66 -7.28 1.21 2.54
CA LEU A 66 -6.08 0.45 2.90
C LEU A 66 -5.49 0.91 4.24
N ARG A 67 -5.40 2.23 4.45
CA ARG A 67 -4.92 2.82 5.71
C ARG A 67 -5.82 2.52 6.90
N HIS A 68 -7.14 2.55 6.69
CA HIS A 68 -8.10 2.23 7.73
C HIS A 68 -8.00 0.75 8.14
N ASP A 69 -7.99 -0.16 7.17
CA ASP A 69 -7.95 -1.61 7.39
C ASP A 69 -6.63 -2.10 8.03
N HIS A 70 -5.56 -1.30 7.93
CA HIS A 70 -4.23 -1.61 8.46
C HIS A 70 -3.75 -0.63 9.53
N ALA A 71 -4.64 0.16 10.16
CA ALA A 71 -4.26 1.24 11.06
C ALA A 71 -3.25 0.81 12.15
N ASP A 72 -3.48 -0.35 12.77
CA ASP A 72 -2.62 -0.89 13.83
C ASP A 72 -1.35 -1.60 13.32
N ARG A 73 -1.17 -1.68 12.00
CA ARG A 73 -0.10 -2.46 11.33
C ARG A 73 0.66 -1.63 10.29
N ILE A 74 0.61 -0.31 10.43
CA ILE A 74 1.45 0.62 9.68
C ILE A 74 2.65 0.98 10.56
N LEU A 75 3.83 0.59 10.10
CA LEU A 75 5.10 0.84 10.79
C LEU A 75 5.65 2.20 10.37
N ALA A 76 5.93 3.05 11.35
CA ALA A 76 6.57 4.35 11.14
C ALA A 76 8.07 4.18 10.85
N VAL A 77 8.61 5.08 10.04
CA VAL A 77 10.06 5.29 9.93
C VAL A 77 10.44 6.41 10.89
N THR A 78 11.20 6.07 11.93
CA THR A 78 11.79 7.01 12.90
C THR A 78 13.26 7.25 12.57
N ASP A 79 13.88 8.24 13.21
CA ASP A 79 15.31 8.54 13.06
C ASP A 79 16.16 7.27 13.26
N GLN A 80 15.94 6.54 14.36
CA GLN A 80 16.61 5.27 14.69
C GLN A 80 16.43 4.15 13.65
N ILE A 81 15.36 4.18 12.87
CA ILE A 81 15.10 3.19 11.80
C ILE A 81 15.79 3.63 10.50
N SER A 82 16.05 4.93 10.33
CA SER A 82 16.56 5.53 9.09
C SER A 82 18.08 5.75 9.04
N VAL A 83 18.80 5.55 10.16
CA VAL A 83 20.24 5.82 10.28
C VAL A 83 21.03 4.59 10.72
#